data_AF-A0A973ICE0-F1
#
_entry.id   AF-A0A973ICE0-F1
#
_cell.length_a   1.000
_cell.length_b   1.000
_cell.length_c   1.000
_cell.angle_alpha   90.00
_cell.angle_beta   90.00
_cell.angle_gamma   90.00
#
_symmetry.space_group_name_H-M   'P 1'
#
loop_
_entity.id
_entity.type
_entity.pdbx_description
1 polymer ?
#
loop_
_entity_poly.entity_id
_entity_poly.type
_entity_poly.pdbx_seq_one_letter_code
_entity_poly.pdbx_strand_id
1 'polypeptide(L)' 'MDGATTHDKPGTYHHGDLRAALIEAGLQELEATGTEAFSLRKVARRAGVSHAAPAHHFGDVTGLLTALAAEGFRRFVVAM' A
#
# COMPACT_ATOMS: atom_id res chain seq x y z
N MET A 1 20.88 -11.62 -31.08
CA MET A 1 19.54 -11.42 -30.51
C MET A 1 19.69 -11.41 -29.00
N ASP A 2 20.44 -10.46 -28.43
CA ASP A 2 20.16 -9.02 -28.32
C ASP A 2 18.86 -8.74 -27.57
N GLY A 3 18.99 -8.12 -26.39
CA GLY A 3 17.87 -7.50 -25.71
C GLY A 3 17.75 -7.78 -24.22
N ALA A 4 18.84 -7.68 -23.46
CA ALA A 4 18.74 -7.37 -22.05
C ALA A 4 18.12 -5.97 -21.90
N THR A 5 16.86 -5.90 -21.47
CA THR A 5 16.27 -4.67 -20.94
C THR A 5 16.12 -4.80 -19.44
N THR A 6 17.22 -4.51 -18.73
CA THR A 6 17.19 -4.05 -17.34
C THR A 6 16.40 -2.74 -17.30
N HIS A 7 15.15 -2.81 -16.82
CA HIS A 7 14.51 -1.61 -16.29
C HIS A 7 15.00 -1.45 -14.86
N ASP A 8 16.02 -0.61 -14.71
CA ASP A 8 16.39 -0.01 -13.44
C ASP A 8 15.23 0.91 -13.01
N LYS A 9 14.39 0.44 -12.08
CA LYS A 9 13.28 1.21 -11.52
C LYS A 9 13.81 2.03 -10.34
N PRO A 10 13.62 3.36 -10.33
CA PRO A 10 14.18 4.21 -9.29
C PRO A 10 13.45 3.97 -7.97
N GLY A 11 14.20 3.61 -6.93
CA GLY A 11 13.79 3.67 -5.52
C GLY A 11 13.62 2.30 -4.85
N THR A 12 14.73 1.68 -4.45
CA THR A 12 14.76 0.57 -3.50
C THR A 12 14.21 1.03 -2.15
N TYR A 13 12.93 0.75 -1.89
CA TYR A 13 12.32 0.91 -0.57
C TYR A 13 12.09 -0.49 0.03
N HIS A 14 13.11 -1.03 0.72
CA HIS A 14 12.96 -2.26 1.50
C HIS A 14 13.17 -1.96 2.97
N HIS A 15 12.07 -1.66 3.67
CA HIS A 15 11.91 -1.92 5.09
C HIS A 15 10.42 -2.19 5.36
N GLY A 16 10.08 -3.41 5.80
CA GLY A 16 8.70 -3.79 6.10
C GLY A 16 7.84 -4.12 4.87
N ASP A 17 8.38 -4.92 3.93
CA ASP A 17 7.77 -5.33 2.65
C ASP A 17 6.25 -5.51 2.70
N LEU A 18 5.75 -6.24 3.70
CA LEU A 18 4.32 -6.49 3.83
C LEU A 18 3.53 -5.24 4.25
N ARG A 19 4.02 -4.47 5.23
CA ARG A 19 3.36 -3.24 5.66
C ARG A 19 3.33 -2.22 4.52
N ALA A 20 4.45 -2.05 3.81
CA ALA A 20 4.52 -1.14 2.67
C ALA A 20 3.61 -1.59 1.51
N ALA A 21 3.60 -2.88 1.17
CA ALA A 21 2.70 -3.43 0.15
C ALA A 21 1.22 -3.24 0.51
N LEU A 22 0.86 -3.38 1.79
CA LEU A 22 -0.50 -3.13 2.28
C LEU A 22 -0.87 -1.64 2.22
N ILE A 23 0.07 -0.73 2.46
CA ILE A 23 -0.16 0.71 2.29
C ILE A 23 -0.41 1.04 0.83
N GLU A 24 0.43 0.54 -0.09
CA GLU A 24 0.29 0.82 -1.51
C GLU A 24 -1.01 0.22 -2.09
N ALA A 25 -1.32 -1.03 -1.75
CA ALA A 25 -2.61 -1.63 -2.09
C ALA A 25 -3.79 -0.87 -1.46
N GLY A 26 -3.63 -0.35 -0.25
CA GLY A 26 -4.65 0.47 0.41
C GLY A 26 -4.92 1.77 -0.34
N LEU A 27 -3.87 2.49 -0.77
CA LEU A 27 -4.03 3.71 -1.57
C LEU A 27 -4.76 3.44 -2.89
N GLN A 28 -4.38 2.37 -3.60
CA GLN A 28 -5.04 1.97 -4.85
C GLN A 28 -6.50 1.57 -4.65
N GLU A 29 -6.81 0.88 -3.55
CA GLU A 29 -8.20 0.52 -3.24
C GLU A 29 -9.03 1.76 -2.90
N LEU A 30 -8.45 2.70 -2.15
CA LEU A 30 -9.11 3.95 -1.79
C LEU A 30 -9.41 4.80 -3.02
N GLU A 31 -8.48 4.87 -3.98
CA GLU A 31 -8.68 5.53 -5.26
C GLU A 31 -9.77 4.85 -6.10
N ALA A 32 -9.82 3.52 -6.10
CA ALA A 32 -10.77 2.76 -6.91
C ALA A 32 -12.20 2.76 -6.35
N THR A 33 -12.38 2.76 -5.02
CA THR A 33 -13.70 2.51 -4.40
C THR A 33 -14.18 3.61 -3.47
N GLY A 34 -13.33 4.59 -3.12
CA GLY A 34 -13.60 5.52 -2.04
C GLY A 34 -13.63 4.85 -0.67
N THR A 35 -13.88 5.65 0.38
CA THR A 35 -13.88 5.21 1.79
C THR A 35 -15.06 4.30 2.15
N GLU A 36 -16.25 4.55 1.58
CA GLU A 36 -17.47 3.81 1.93
C GLU A 36 -17.37 2.31 1.62
N ALA A 37 -16.70 1.97 0.52
CA ALA A 37 -16.52 0.58 0.09
C ALA A 37 -15.16 -0.01 0.48
N PHE A 38 -14.33 0.74 1.22
CA PHE A 38 -12.99 0.32 1.62
C PHE A 38 -13.04 -0.76 2.71
N SER A 39 -12.17 -1.78 2.61
CA SER A 39 -12.06 -2.79 3.68
C SER A 39 -10.71 -3.49 3.69
N LEU A 40 -10.28 -3.95 4.88
CA LEU A 40 -9.03 -4.72 5.04
C LEU A 40 -8.96 -5.94 4.11
N ARG A 41 -10.10 -6.60 3.88
CA ARG A 41 -10.15 -7.81 3.05
C ARG A 41 -9.82 -7.52 1.59
N LYS A 42 -10.33 -6.41 1.05
CA LYS A 42 -10.05 -5.98 -0.33
C LYS A 42 -8.58 -5.59 -0.47
N VAL A 43 -8.03 -4.87 0.52
CA VAL A 43 -6.60 -4.54 0.55
C VAL A 43 -5.74 -5.79 0.59
N ALA A 44 -6.03 -6.77 1.46
CA ALA A 44 -5.29 -8.04 1.52
C ALA A 44 -5.30 -8.77 0.18
N ARG A 45 -6.49 -8.85 -0.46
CA ARG A 45 -6.65 -9.48 -1.77
C ARG A 45 -5.80 -8.77 -2.82
N ARG A 46 -5.82 -7.45 -2.85
CA ARG A 46 -5.04 -6.64 -3.80
C ARG A 46 -3.54 -6.79 -3.57
N ALA A 47 -3.10 -6.83 -2.32
CA ALA A 47 -1.70 -7.07 -1.96
C ALA A 47 -1.25 -8.54 -2.16
N GLY A 48 -2.16 -9.47 -2.48
CA GLY A 48 -1.83 -10.88 -2.69
C GLY A 48 -1.47 -11.63 -1.40
N VAL A 49 -1.96 -11.18 -0.25
CA VAL A 49 -1.59 -11.70 1.08
C VAL A 49 -2.78 -12.29 1.81
N SER A 50 -2.52 -12.95 2.94
CA SER A 50 -3.57 -13.52 3.78
C SER A 50 -4.51 -12.43 4.33
N HIS A 51 -5.78 -12.77 4.51
CA HIS A 51 -6.76 -11.82 5.05
C HIS A 51 -6.46 -11.35 6.48
N ALA A 52 -5.66 -12.10 7.25
CA ALA A 52 -5.25 -11.72 8.60
C ALA A 52 -4.14 -10.67 8.61
N ALA A 53 -3.31 -10.60 7.56
CA ALA A 53 -2.13 -9.74 7.52
C ALA A 53 -2.43 -8.24 7.78
N PRO A 54 -3.44 -7.60 7.17
CA PRO A 54 -3.74 -6.19 7.45
C PRO A 54 -4.15 -5.97 8.91
N ALA A 55 -4.97 -6.85 9.48
CA ALA A 55 -5.41 -6.72 10.87
C ALA A 55 -4.24 -6.87 11.85
N HIS A 56 -3.28 -7.75 11.55
CA HIS A 56 -2.06 -7.88 12.36
C HIS A 56 -1.17 -6.64 12.33
N HIS A 57 -1.11 -5.92 11.20
CA HIS A 57 -0.27 -4.73 11.06
C HIS A 57 -0.94 -3.43 11.50
N PHE A 58 -2.27 -3.34 11.35
CA PHE A 58 -3.00 -2.08 11.48
C PHE A 58 -4.18 -2.16 12.47
N GLY A 59 -4.49 -3.34 13.01
CA GLY A 59 -5.64 -3.57 13.88
C GLY A 59 -6.95 -3.67 13.09
N ASP A 60 -7.45 -2.54 12.63
CA ASP A 60 -8.74 -2.41 11.94
C ASP A 60 -8.66 -1.49 10.71
N VAL A 61 -9.81 -1.26 10.08
CA VAL A 61 -9.92 -0.36 8.91
C VAL A 61 -9.46 1.05 9.25
N THR A 62 -9.81 1.56 10.44
CA THR A 62 -9.44 2.90 10.90
C THR A 62 -7.93 3.02 11.05
N GLY A 63 -7.27 2.01 11.62
CA GLY A 63 -5.82 1.98 11.77
C GLY A 63 -5.11 1.95 10.42
N LEU A 64 -5.64 1.22 9.43
CA LEU A 64 -5.10 1.24 8.08
C LEU A 64 -5.29 2.62 7.44
N LEU A 65 -6.50 3.19 7.45
CA LEU A 65 -6.78 4.51 6.89
C LEU A 65 -5.92 5.61 7.52
N THR A 66 -5.66 5.53 8.83
CA THR A 66 -4.75 6.44 9.53
C THR A 66 -3.33 6.35 8.98
N ALA A 67 -2.85 5.13 8.74
CA ALA A 67 -1.53 4.92 8.15
C ALA A 67 -1.45 5.39 6.69
N LEU A 68 -2.52 5.22 5.91
CA LEU A 68 -2.63 5.75 4.55
C LEU A 68 -2.59 7.29 4.55
N ALA A 69 -3.33 7.94 5.44
CA ALA A 69 -3.33 9.39 5.58
C ALA A 69 -1.92 9.91 5.92
N ALA A 70 -1.26 9.30 6.91
CA ALA A 70 0.11 9.66 7.29
C ALA A 70 1.09 9.52 6.11
N GLU A 71 0.98 8.43 5.35
CA GLU A 71 1.80 8.23 4.15
C GLU A 71 1.50 9.26 3.05
N GLY A 72 0.23 9.57 2.80
CA GLY A 72 -0.19 10.59 1.83
C GLY A 72 0.38 11.97 2.17
N PHE A 73 0.28 12.39 3.44
CA PHE A 73 0.88 13.64 3.90
C PHE A 73 2.40 13.64 3.79
N ARG A 74 3.07 12.52 4.10
CA ARG A 74 4.52 12.39 3.94
C ARG A 74 4.93 12.58 2.47
N ARG A 75 4.23 11.92 1.54
CA ARG A 75 4.47 12.07 0.09
C ARG A 75 4.25 13.51 -0.37
N PHE A 76 3.18 14.14 0.11
CA PHE A 76 2.86 15.54 -0.19
C PHE A 76 3.98 16.49 0.27
N VAL A 77 4.45 16.35 1.51
CA VAL A 77 5.50 17.21 2.07
C VAL A 77 6.83 17.08 1.33
N VAL A 78 7.20 15.86 0.90
CA VAL A 78 8.43 15.63 0.13
C VAL A 78 8.36 16.19 -1.30
N ALA A 79 7.15 16.32 -1.84
CA ALA A 79 6.92 16.82 -3.21
C ALA A 79 6.81 18.35 -3.30
N MET A 80 6.82 19.06 -2.16
CA MET A 80 6.93 20.53 -2.11
C MET A 80 8.38 20.98 -2.22
#